data_AF-A0A2P6JNA4-F1
#
_entry.id   AF-A0A2P6JNA4-F1
#
_cell.length_a   1.000
_cell.length_b   1.000
_cell.length_c   1.000
_cell.angle_alpha   90.00
_cell.angle_beta   90.00
_cell.angle_gamma   90.00
#
_symmetry.space_group_name_H-M   'P 1'
#
loop_
_entity.id
_entity.type
_entity.pdbx_description
1 polymer ?
#
loop_
_entity_poly.entity_id
_entity_poly.type
_entity_poly.pdbx_seq_one_letter_code
_entity_poly.pdbx_strand_id
1 'polypeptide(L)'
;MESSARLQSLQIDDHATRQLLLRQTFISIIGALETFLSDTFISKTLSSEHYLQQFVRNHPEFKQQKISISEIYDVSVKIKERAKTVMVNTIYHKLPTVREMYAGTFSMDFPDISNLQKYILVRHDLVHRNGKTTEGRLVNVNDKLIDELRNNAVTFVEELTNKLERDFDDDLPF
;
A
#
# COMPACT_ATOMS: atom_id res chain seq x y z
N MET A 1 13.41 6.29 0.55
CA MET A 1 14.26 5.22 1.13
C MET A 1 15.59 5.73 1.68
N GLU A 2 16.18 6.77 1.09
CA GLU A 2 17.43 7.39 1.55
C GLU A 2 17.40 7.89 3.02
N SER A 3 16.29 8.51 3.45
CA SER A 3 16.14 9.03 4.82
C SER A 3 16.23 7.93 5.89
N SER A 4 15.74 6.72 5.60
CA SER A 4 15.85 5.56 6.50
C SER A 4 17.29 5.07 6.63
N ALA A 5 18.05 5.07 5.53
CA ALA A 5 19.47 4.68 5.56
C ALA A 5 20.30 5.64 6.41
N ARG A 6 20.01 6.94 6.31
CA ARG A 6 20.66 7.96 7.15
C ARG A 6 20.38 7.75 8.63
N LEU A 7 19.12 7.47 9.02
CA LEU A 7 18.77 7.18 10.41
C LEU A 7 19.54 5.99 10.96
N GLN A 8 19.65 4.90 10.20
CA GLN A 8 20.35 3.70 10.62
C GLN A 8 21.86 3.91 10.85
N SER A 9 22.47 4.84 10.11
CA SER A 9 23.90 5.17 10.22
C SER A 9 24.26 6.04 11.45
N LEU A 10 23.28 6.54 12.19
CA LEU A 10 23.52 7.35 13.38
C LEU A 10 24.15 6.49 14.48
N GLN A 11 25.31 6.93 15.00
CA GLN A 11 25.92 6.32 16.16
C GLN A 11 25.20 6.80 17.42
N ILE A 12 24.51 5.87 18.08
CA ILE A 12 23.80 6.10 19.34
C ILE A 12 24.31 5.08 20.34
N ASP A 13 25.01 5.56 21.37
CA ASP A 13 25.62 4.72 22.39
C ASP A 13 24.59 4.13 23.37
N ASP A 14 23.47 4.84 23.59
CA ASP A 14 22.38 4.33 24.41
C ASP A 14 21.55 3.27 23.67
N HIS A 15 21.60 2.04 24.18
CA HIS A 15 20.90 0.90 23.61
C HIS A 15 19.38 1.09 23.53
N ALA A 16 18.77 1.73 24.54
CA ALA A 16 17.32 1.94 24.57
C ALA A 16 16.88 2.93 23.46
N THR A 17 17.61 4.02 23.31
CA THR A 17 17.40 5.02 22.25
C THR A 17 17.67 4.43 20.87
N ARG A 18 18.73 3.62 20.71
CA ARG A 18 19.01 2.90 19.46
C ARG A 18 17.85 1.98 19.08
N GLN A 19 17.32 1.22 20.04
CA GLN A 19 16.16 0.34 19.80
C GLN A 19 14.90 1.11 19.42
N LEU A 20 14.64 2.25 20.07
CA LEU A 20 13.52 3.12 19.70
C LEU A 20 13.68 3.63 18.26
N LEU A 21 14.88 4.09 17.89
CA LEU A 21 15.18 4.55 16.54
C LEU A 21 14.94 3.46 15.49
N LEU A 22 15.41 2.23 15.73
CA LEU A 22 15.23 1.11 14.81
C LEU A 22 13.74 0.77 14.64
N ARG A 23 12.95 0.78 15.73
CA ARG A 23 11.50 0.58 15.66
C ARG A 23 10.81 1.66 14.82
N GLN A 24 11.14 2.93 15.03
CA GLN A 24 10.58 4.03 14.24
C GLN A 24 11.01 3.95 12.77
N THR A 25 12.24 3.53 12.51
CA THR A 25 12.75 3.29 11.16
C THR A 25 11.95 2.18 10.47
N PHE A 26 11.68 1.07 11.16
CA PHE A 26 10.84 -0.01 10.63
C PHE A 26 9.43 0.48 10.26
N ILE A 27 8.78 1.19 11.20
CA ILE A 27 7.42 1.72 11.01
C ILE A 27 7.38 2.68 9.82
N SER A 28 8.37 3.57 9.71
CA SER A 28 8.42 4.55 8.62
C SER A 28 8.65 3.95 7.24
N ILE A 29 9.41 2.85 7.12
CA ILE A 29 9.55 2.14 5.83
C ILE A 29 8.20 1.57 5.38
N ILE A 30 7.47 0.91 6.29
CA ILE A 30 6.13 0.38 5.97
C ILE A 30 5.16 1.52 5.65
N GLY A 31 5.19 2.61 6.41
CA GLY A 31 4.36 3.79 6.12
C GLY A 31 4.64 4.37 4.73
N ALA A 32 5.92 4.47 4.33
CA ALA A 32 6.28 4.92 2.98
C ALA A 32 5.77 3.98 1.89
N LEU A 33 5.80 2.66 2.11
CA LEU A 33 5.23 1.68 1.20
C LEU A 33 3.69 1.82 1.09
N GLU A 34 3.00 2.02 2.21
CA GLU A 34 1.55 2.27 2.23
C GLU A 34 1.20 3.54 1.44
N THR A 35 1.95 4.63 1.63
CA THR A 35 1.77 5.88 0.87
C THR A 35 2.01 5.67 -0.62
N PHE A 36 3.09 4.97 -1.00
CA PHE A 36 3.35 4.65 -2.40
C PHE A 36 2.20 3.87 -3.05
N LEU A 37 1.70 2.84 -2.37
CA LEU A 37 0.57 2.04 -2.87
C LEU A 37 -0.71 2.88 -3.02
N SER A 38 -0.98 3.78 -2.08
CA SER A 38 -2.13 4.68 -2.13
C SER A 38 -2.02 5.68 -3.27
N ASP A 39 -0.91 6.42 -3.31
CA ASP A 39 -0.72 7.50 -4.27
C ASP A 39 -0.69 6.98 -5.70
N THR A 40 0.01 5.86 -5.94
CA THR A 40 0.06 5.21 -7.25
C THR A 40 -1.32 4.75 -7.69
N PHE A 41 -2.09 4.09 -6.81
CA PHE A 41 -3.43 3.60 -7.15
C PHE A 41 -4.38 4.75 -7.47
N ILE A 42 -4.43 5.76 -6.61
CA ILE A 42 -5.30 6.94 -6.76
C ILE A 42 -4.93 7.70 -8.02
N SER A 43 -3.64 8.00 -8.22
CA SER A 43 -3.18 8.77 -9.36
C SER A 43 -3.53 8.09 -10.68
N LYS A 44 -3.18 6.80 -10.83
CA LYS A 44 -3.45 6.05 -12.07
C LYS A 44 -4.94 5.84 -12.33
N THR A 45 -5.72 5.53 -11.28
CA THR A 45 -7.16 5.32 -11.44
C THR A 45 -7.87 6.61 -11.84
N LEU A 46 -7.49 7.75 -11.28
CA LEU A 46 -8.16 9.02 -11.55
C LEU A 46 -7.67 9.73 -12.83
N SER A 47 -6.52 9.33 -13.37
CA SER A 47 -5.96 9.85 -14.62
C SER A 47 -6.49 9.15 -15.87
N SER A 48 -7.20 8.02 -15.73
CA SER A 48 -7.75 7.26 -16.85
C SER A 48 -9.24 6.97 -16.61
N GLU A 49 -10.10 7.36 -17.55
CA GLU A 49 -11.53 7.03 -17.49
C GLU A 49 -11.76 5.51 -17.55
N HIS A 50 -10.92 4.79 -18.29
CA HIS A 50 -10.97 3.33 -18.35
C HIS A 50 -10.74 2.72 -16.96
N TYR A 51 -9.66 3.10 -16.27
CA TYR A 51 -9.38 2.55 -14.93
C TYR A 51 -10.39 2.99 -13.89
N LEU A 52 -10.88 4.23 -13.94
CA LEU A 52 -11.98 4.66 -13.08
C LEU A 52 -13.23 3.78 -13.29
N GLN A 53 -13.57 3.48 -14.54
CA GLN A 53 -14.69 2.60 -14.86
C GLN A 53 -14.46 1.17 -14.33
N GLN A 54 -13.26 0.61 -14.51
CA GLN A 54 -12.94 -0.72 -13.98
C GLN A 54 -13.04 -0.77 -12.46
N PHE A 55 -12.49 0.22 -11.77
CA PHE A 55 -12.58 0.33 -10.32
C PHE A 55 -14.04 0.35 -9.85
N VAL A 56 -14.87 1.21 -10.43
CA VAL A 56 -16.29 1.33 -10.07
C VAL A 56 -17.07 0.04 -10.36
N ARG A 57 -16.74 -0.69 -11.43
CA ARG A 57 -17.42 -1.95 -11.77
C ARG A 57 -17.04 -3.09 -10.82
N ASN A 58 -15.78 -3.14 -10.40
CA ASN A 58 -15.23 -4.29 -9.71
C ASN A 58 -15.21 -4.13 -8.19
N HIS A 59 -15.12 -2.90 -7.68
CA HIS A 59 -15.04 -2.67 -6.24
C HIS A 59 -16.38 -2.99 -5.54
N PRO A 60 -16.37 -3.78 -4.45
CA PRO A 60 -17.59 -4.27 -3.80
C PRO A 60 -18.59 -3.18 -3.41
N GLU A 61 -18.10 -2.03 -2.93
CA GLU A 61 -18.95 -0.91 -2.48
C GLU A 61 -19.87 -0.38 -3.60
N PHE A 62 -19.36 -0.31 -4.84
CA PHE A 62 -20.14 0.17 -5.97
C PHE A 62 -20.95 -0.95 -6.60
N LYS A 63 -20.36 -2.15 -6.72
CA LYS A 63 -21.00 -3.32 -7.33
C LYS A 63 -22.28 -3.74 -6.61
N GLN A 64 -22.33 -3.56 -5.29
CA GLN A 64 -23.49 -3.94 -4.47
C GLN A 64 -24.57 -2.86 -4.42
N GLN A 65 -24.27 -1.63 -4.84
CA GLN A 65 -25.23 -0.53 -4.79
C GLN A 65 -26.27 -0.65 -5.92
N LYS A 66 -27.55 -0.57 -5.56
CA LYS A 66 -28.66 -0.44 -6.52
C LYS A 66 -29.05 1.03 -6.66
N ILE A 67 -29.28 1.47 -7.89
CA ILE A 67 -29.74 2.83 -8.22
C ILE A 67 -30.94 2.74 -9.16
N SER A 68 -31.89 3.66 -9.04
CA SER A 68 -32.99 3.80 -9.99
C SER A 68 -32.55 4.58 -11.24
N ILE A 69 -33.30 4.45 -12.34
CA ILE A 69 -33.00 5.19 -13.58
C ILE A 69 -33.02 6.71 -13.38
N SER A 70 -33.92 7.21 -12.52
CA SER A 70 -34.01 8.64 -12.19
C SER A 70 -32.77 9.19 -11.48
N GLU A 71 -31.99 8.34 -10.80
CA GLU A 71 -30.81 8.75 -10.02
C GLU A 71 -29.51 8.67 -10.84
N ILE A 72 -29.53 8.12 -12.06
CA ILE A 72 -28.32 7.85 -12.86
C ILE A 72 -27.49 9.11 -13.05
N TYR A 73 -28.14 10.22 -13.43
CA TYR A 73 -27.44 11.46 -13.71
C TYR A 73 -26.71 11.98 -12.46
N ASP A 74 -27.41 12.06 -11.33
CA ASP A 74 -26.84 12.54 -10.07
C ASP A 74 -25.67 11.68 -9.56
N VAL A 75 -25.78 10.36 -9.73
CA VAL A 75 -24.72 9.42 -9.35
C VAL A 75 -23.52 9.55 -10.28
N SER A 76 -23.75 9.66 -11.59
CA SER A 76 -22.68 9.77 -12.59
C SER A 76 -21.81 11.01 -12.38
N VAL A 77 -22.42 12.17 -12.07
CA VAL A 77 -21.69 13.42 -11.83
C VAL A 77 -20.77 13.32 -10.61
N LYS A 78 -21.16 12.54 -9.60
CA LYS A 78 -20.42 12.39 -8.34
C LYS A 78 -19.49 11.19 -8.31
N ILE A 79 -19.50 10.33 -9.35
CA ILE A 79 -18.85 9.01 -9.27
C ILE A 79 -17.34 9.11 -9.03
N LYS A 80 -16.67 10.09 -9.67
CA LYS A 80 -15.23 10.28 -9.53
C LYS A 80 -14.85 10.67 -8.10
N GLU A 81 -15.57 11.59 -7.48
CA GLU A 81 -15.33 12.01 -6.09
C GLU A 81 -15.67 10.90 -5.10
N ARG A 82 -16.73 10.13 -5.36
CA ARG A 82 -17.07 8.95 -4.56
C ARG A 82 -15.96 7.90 -4.64
N ALA A 83 -15.51 7.57 -5.85
CA ALA A 83 -14.41 6.64 -6.06
C ALA A 83 -13.14 7.09 -5.34
N LYS A 84 -12.76 8.38 -5.47
CA LYS A 84 -11.64 8.96 -4.75
C LYS A 84 -11.76 8.82 -3.24
N THR A 85 -12.95 9.07 -2.69
CA THR A 85 -13.21 8.93 -1.25
C THR A 85 -12.97 7.50 -0.77
N VAL A 86 -13.45 6.51 -1.53
CA VAL A 86 -13.21 5.08 -1.23
C VAL A 86 -11.72 4.75 -1.26
N MET A 87 -11.01 5.21 -2.30
CA MET A 87 -9.57 4.95 -2.43
C MET A 87 -8.75 5.59 -1.31
N VAL A 88 -9.08 6.82 -0.89
CA VAL A 88 -8.40 7.53 0.21
C VAL A 88 -8.64 6.85 1.56
N ASN A 89 -9.85 6.33 1.77
CA ASN A 89 -10.21 5.68 3.04
C ASN A 89 -9.81 4.19 3.09
N THR A 90 -9.17 3.68 2.04
CA THR A 90 -8.70 2.29 1.99
C THR A 90 -7.51 2.10 2.94
N ILE A 91 -7.48 0.95 3.62
CA ILE A 91 -6.40 0.60 4.55
C ILE A 91 -5.29 -0.14 3.78
N TYR A 92 -4.25 0.58 3.36
CA TYR A 92 -3.24 0.04 2.44
C TYR A 92 -2.27 -1.00 3.03
N HIS A 93 -2.14 -1.11 4.35
CA HIS A 93 -1.44 -2.26 4.94
C HIS A 93 -2.24 -3.57 4.91
N LYS A 94 -3.51 -3.57 4.47
CA LYS A 94 -4.23 -4.81 4.16
C LYS A 94 -3.89 -5.27 2.74
N LEU A 95 -2.65 -5.72 2.54
CA LEU A 95 -2.13 -6.08 1.22
C LEU A 95 -2.99 -7.07 0.42
N PRO A 96 -3.68 -8.07 1.02
CA PRO A 96 -4.58 -8.93 0.25
C PRO A 96 -5.71 -8.14 -0.43
N THR A 97 -6.32 -7.18 0.29
CA THR A 97 -7.35 -6.30 -0.27
C THR A 97 -6.77 -5.36 -1.33
N VAL A 98 -5.58 -4.80 -1.07
CA VAL A 98 -4.90 -3.93 -2.05
C VAL A 98 -4.57 -4.69 -3.33
N ARG A 99 -4.09 -5.94 -3.22
CA ARG A 99 -3.85 -6.83 -4.36
C ARG A 99 -5.10 -7.00 -5.20
N GLU A 100 -6.24 -7.31 -4.57
CA GLU A 100 -7.51 -7.48 -5.28
C GLU A 100 -7.95 -6.19 -5.97
N MET A 101 -7.77 -5.03 -5.33
CA MET A 101 -8.08 -3.72 -5.91
C MET A 101 -7.22 -3.42 -7.15
N TYR A 102 -5.90 -3.63 -7.07
CA TYR A 102 -4.99 -3.42 -8.19
C TYR A 102 -5.31 -4.39 -9.33
N ALA A 103 -5.46 -5.68 -9.04
CA ALA A 103 -5.77 -6.69 -10.06
C ALA A 103 -7.12 -6.42 -10.74
N GLY A 104 -8.14 -6.04 -9.97
CA GLY A 104 -9.47 -5.74 -10.52
C GLY A 104 -9.55 -4.40 -11.27
N THR A 105 -8.66 -3.46 -10.99
CA THR A 105 -8.72 -2.11 -11.60
C THR A 105 -7.82 -2.01 -12.83
N PHE A 106 -6.61 -2.56 -12.74
CA PHE A 106 -5.59 -2.48 -13.79
C PHE A 106 -5.47 -3.77 -14.61
N SER A 107 -6.28 -4.80 -14.31
CA SER A 107 -6.19 -6.12 -14.97
C SER A 107 -4.80 -6.76 -14.90
N MET A 108 -4.04 -6.40 -13.87
CA MET A 108 -2.65 -6.81 -13.70
C MET A 108 -2.51 -7.98 -12.73
N ASP A 109 -1.43 -8.76 -12.91
CA ASP A 109 -0.97 -9.70 -11.87
C ASP A 109 -0.17 -8.93 -10.81
N PHE A 110 -0.72 -8.80 -9.60
CA PHE A 110 -0.07 -8.08 -8.52
C PHE A 110 1.12 -8.86 -7.94
N PRO A 111 2.26 -8.22 -7.60
CA PRO A 111 3.43 -8.93 -7.09
C PRO A 111 3.16 -9.76 -5.82
N ASP A 112 4.07 -10.68 -5.52
CA ASP A 112 3.98 -11.48 -4.30
C ASP A 112 4.09 -10.59 -3.05
N ILE A 113 3.17 -10.76 -2.12
CA ILE A 113 3.10 -10.01 -0.86
C ILE A 113 3.58 -10.83 0.33
N SER A 114 3.92 -12.11 0.15
CA SER A 114 4.12 -13.06 1.24
C SER A 114 5.18 -12.62 2.26
N ASN A 115 6.27 -12.01 1.79
CA ASN A 115 7.30 -11.46 2.67
C ASN A 115 6.87 -10.14 3.32
N LEU A 116 6.27 -9.22 2.56
CA LEU A 116 5.79 -7.94 3.09
C LEU A 116 4.69 -8.12 4.14
N GLN A 117 3.82 -9.12 3.97
CA GLN A 117 2.77 -9.44 4.93
C GLN A 117 3.34 -9.77 6.32
N LYS A 118 4.49 -10.44 6.39
CA LYS A 118 5.18 -10.73 7.65
C LYS A 118 5.64 -9.44 8.33
N TYR A 119 6.21 -8.50 7.57
CA TYR A 119 6.64 -7.21 8.12
C TYR A 119 5.47 -6.33 8.57
N ILE A 120 4.32 -6.42 7.91
CA ILE A 120 3.12 -5.70 8.34
C ILE A 120 2.61 -6.21 9.69
N LEU A 121 2.67 -7.52 9.93
CA LEU A 121 2.35 -8.08 11.25
C LEU A 121 3.33 -7.57 12.32
N VAL A 122 4.62 -7.51 12.02
CA VAL A 122 5.62 -6.91 12.91
C VAL A 122 5.30 -5.44 13.17
N ARG A 123 4.98 -4.66 12.14
CA ARG A 123 4.57 -3.25 12.28
C ARG A 123 3.33 -3.11 13.17
N HIS A 124 2.35 -4.02 13.07
CA HIS A 124 1.18 -4.00 13.93
C HIS A 124 1.58 -4.16 15.41
N ASP A 125 2.48 -5.08 15.72
CA ASP A 125 3.00 -5.27 17.08
C ASP A 125 3.83 -4.07 17.57
N LEU A 126 4.65 -3.48 16.69
CA LEU A 126 5.42 -2.28 17.02
C LEU A 126 4.51 -1.08 17.35
N VAL A 127 3.44 -0.86 16.60
CA VAL A 127 2.55 0.30 16.76
C VAL A 127 1.48 0.08 17.82
N HIS A 128 0.77 -1.05 17.79
CA HIS A 128 -0.43 -1.26 18.61
C HIS A 128 -0.18 -2.04 19.91
N ARG A 129 0.99 -2.69 20.03
CA ARG A 129 1.34 -3.47 21.23
C ARG A 129 2.63 -2.98 21.90
N ASN A 130 3.04 -1.75 21.60
CA ASN A 130 4.26 -1.13 22.14
C ASN A 130 5.51 -2.02 21.95
N GLY A 131 5.61 -2.67 20.78
CA GLY A 131 6.72 -3.55 20.43
C GLY A 131 6.69 -4.92 21.11
N LYS A 132 5.52 -5.40 21.55
CA LYS A 132 5.33 -6.76 22.06
C LYS A 132 4.44 -7.57 21.14
N THR A 133 4.65 -8.88 21.04
CA THR A 133 3.76 -9.78 20.29
C THR A 133 2.45 -10.05 21.05
N THR A 134 1.53 -10.80 20.45
CA THR A 134 0.33 -11.37 21.13
C THR A 134 0.65 -12.12 22.41
N GLU A 135 1.84 -12.72 22.50
CA GLU A 135 2.31 -13.51 23.64
C GLU A 135 3.09 -12.67 24.65
N GLY A 136 3.16 -11.35 24.47
CA GLY A 136 3.87 -10.42 25.36
C GLY A 136 5.39 -10.39 25.18
N ARG A 137 5.94 -11.12 24.19
CA ARG A 137 7.38 -11.14 23.88
C ARG A 137 7.80 -9.86 23.16
N LEU A 138 8.92 -9.26 23.55
CA LEU A 138 9.45 -8.08 22.85
C LEU A 138 9.89 -8.44 21.44
N VAL A 139 9.44 -7.65 20.46
CA VAL A 139 9.90 -7.71 19.08
C VAL A 139 11.33 -7.17 19.04
N ASN A 140 12.25 -8.00 18.57
CA ASN A 140 13.64 -7.62 18.38
C ASN A 140 13.82 -7.00 16.98
N VAL A 141 14.05 -5.69 16.92
CA VAL A 141 14.38 -4.98 15.68
C VAL A 141 15.86 -4.68 15.69
N ASN A 142 16.57 -5.17 14.67
CA ASN A 142 17.99 -4.96 14.47
C ASN A 142 18.26 -4.42 13.06
N ASP A 143 19.49 -3.97 12.82
CA ASP A 143 19.90 -3.39 11.53
C ASP A 143 19.63 -4.35 10.36
N LYS A 144 19.93 -5.64 10.54
CA LYS A 144 19.69 -6.67 9.52
C LYS A 144 18.22 -6.75 9.11
N LEU A 145 17.30 -6.72 10.08
CA LEU A 145 15.86 -6.76 9.82
C LEU A 145 15.39 -5.49 9.07
N ILE A 146 15.97 -4.34 9.38
CA ILE A 146 15.70 -3.08 8.66
C ILE A 146 16.17 -3.17 7.22
N ASP A 147 17.38 -3.70 6.97
CA ASP A 147 17.93 -3.86 5.64
C ASP A 147 17.12 -4.87 4.81
N GLU A 148 16.73 -5.99 5.42
CA GLU A 148 15.86 -6.98 4.79
C GLU A 148 14.50 -6.37 4.42
N LEU A 149 13.85 -5.65 5.33
CA LEU A 149 12.61 -4.94 5.05
C LEU A 149 12.78 -3.93 3.92
N ARG A 150 13.83 -3.10 3.97
CA ARG A 150 14.12 -2.10 2.93
C ARG A 150 14.25 -2.78 1.58
N ASN A 151 15.07 -3.80 1.46
CA ASN A 151 15.31 -4.49 0.19
C ASN A 151 14.01 -5.12 -0.36
N ASN A 152 13.23 -5.79 0.50
CA ASN A 152 11.93 -6.34 0.09
C ASN A 152 10.97 -5.25 -0.40
N ALA A 153 10.94 -4.09 0.26
CA ALA A 153 10.10 -2.96 -0.15
C ALA A 153 10.56 -2.35 -1.48
N VAL A 154 11.89 -2.17 -1.69
CA VAL A 154 12.46 -1.70 -2.96
C VAL A 154 12.05 -2.63 -4.09
N THR A 155 12.37 -3.91 -3.96
CA THR A 155 12.12 -4.92 -5.01
C THR A 155 10.63 -5.00 -5.34
N PHE A 156 9.77 -5.00 -4.33
CA PHE A 156 8.33 -5.00 -4.56
C PHE A 156 7.84 -3.76 -5.33
N VAL A 157 8.34 -2.57 -4.96
CA VAL A 157 7.99 -1.31 -5.65
C VAL A 157 8.46 -1.33 -7.10
N GLU A 158 9.67 -1.80 -7.35
CA GLU A 158 10.22 -1.94 -8.71
C GLU A 158 9.41 -2.93 -9.55
N GLU A 159 9.11 -4.11 -9.00
CA GLU A 159 8.27 -5.11 -9.67
C GLU A 159 6.87 -4.58 -9.99
N LEU A 160 6.23 -3.90 -9.03
CA LEU A 160 4.91 -3.30 -9.22
C LEU A 160 4.95 -2.23 -10.31
N THR A 161 5.95 -1.35 -10.27
CA THR A 161 6.10 -0.27 -11.26
C THR A 161 6.29 -0.84 -12.66
N ASN A 162 7.17 -1.82 -12.81
CA ASN A 162 7.42 -2.49 -14.10
C ASN A 162 6.15 -3.16 -14.67
N LYS A 163 5.33 -3.79 -13.81
CA LYS A 163 4.06 -4.39 -14.23
C LYS A 163 3.05 -3.32 -14.68
N LEU A 164 2.96 -2.21 -13.94
CA LEU A 164 2.07 -1.09 -14.26
C LEU A 164 2.44 -0.33 -15.54
N GLU A 165 3.71 -0.34 -15.94
CA GLU A 165 4.17 0.29 -17.19
C GLU A 165 3.89 -0.58 -18.42
N ARG A 166 3.96 -1.91 -18.30
CA ARG A 166 3.69 -2.83 -19.42
C ARG A 166 2.24 -2.76 -19.90
N ASP A 167 1.30 -2.55 -18.98
CA ASP A 167 -0.12 -2.46 -19.34
C ASP A 167 -0.47 -1.16 -20.09
N PHE A 168 0.44 -0.17 -20.14
CA PHE A 168 0.23 1.10 -20.85
C PHE A 168 0.51 1.02 -22.36
N ASP A 169 1.36 0.10 -22.80
CA ASP A 169 1.72 -0.04 -24.23
C ASP A 169 0.68 -0.84 -25.03
N ASP A 170 -0.09 -1.72 -24.37
CA ASP A 170 -1.11 -2.56 -25.02
C ASP A 170 -2.48 -1.86 -25.19
N ASP A 171 -2.66 -0.68 -24.59
CA ASP A 171 -3.91 0.10 -24.60
C ASP A 171 -3.96 1.18 -25.70
N LEU A 172 -2.99 1.22 -26.63
CA LEU A 172 -3.03 2.11 -27.79
C LEU A 172 -4.02 1.57 -28.84
N PRO A 173 -5.16 2.24 -29.09
CA PRO A 173 -6.02 1.87 -30.19
C PRO A 173 -5.33 2.26 -31.51
N PHE A 174 -5.26 1.30 -32.44
CA PHE A 174 -5.03 1.58 -33.86
C PHE A 174 -6.08 2.57 -34.41
#